data_AF-A0A399FCN0-F1
#
_entry.id   AF-A0A399FCN0-F1
#
_cell.length_a   1.000
_cell.length_b   1.000
_cell.length_c   1.000
_cell.angle_alpha   90.00
_cell.angle_beta   90.00
_cell.angle_gamma   90.00
#
_symmetry.space_group_name_H-M   'P 1'
#
loop_
_entity.id
_entity.type
_entity.pdbx_description
1 polymer ?
#
loop_
_entity_poly.entity_id
_entity_poly.type
_entity_poly.pdbx_seq_one_letter_code
_entity_poly.pdbx_strand_id
1 'polypeptide(L)'
;MASSAVAGEVLPEIDKLHDSLGIVLGFGLGVVLLLGLEGFLRGYEAAESTPARGFPTALVTIVTVDVFVDGLLMGSSFGAGERVGLLVTAALTVELLFLGLSMAAAMVGGGAAPRTVVAATGLIAAALALGGLIGGAFLAGLTGFWLELVLSFGAAALLYLVVEELLTEAHRVAETPLLTASFFVGFLAFYLFELFAA
;
A
#
# COMPACT_ATOMS: atom_id res chain seq x y z
N MET A 1 -4.04 4.26 -6.33
CA MET A 1 -5.40 4.01 -5.80
C MET A 1 -5.43 4.27 -4.29
N ALA A 2 -4.39 3.87 -3.56
CA ALA A 2 -4.17 4.19 -2.15
C ALA A 2 -4.26 5.69 -1.75
N SER A 3 -3.75 6.64 -2.55
CA SER A 3 -3.65 8.06 -2.13
C SER A 3 -4.99 8.77 -1.92
N SER A 4 -6.04 8.36 -2.63
CA SER A 4 -7.35 9.00 -2.47
C SER A 4 -8.21 8.36 -1.39
N ALA A 5 -8.02 7.07 -1.11
CA ALA A 5 -8.63 6.44 0.06
C ALA A 5 -8.02 7.02 1.36
N VAL A 6 -6.70 7.24 1.37
CA VAL A 6 -6.02 7.92 2.48
C VAL A 6 -6.48 9.38 2.62
N ALA A 7 -6.70 10.11 1.52
CA ALA A 7 -7.14 11.50 1.60
C ALA A 7 -8.63 11.67 1.98
N GLY A 8 -9.49 10.75 1.54
CA GLY A 8 -10.95 10.82 1.74
C GLY A 8 -11.44 10.21 3.05
N GLU A 9 -10.82 9.14 3.52
CA GLU A 9 -11.30 8.39 4.71
C GLU A 9 -10.43 8.62 5.95
N VAL A 10 -9.09 8.69 5.79
CA VAL A 10 -8.20 8.75 6.96
C VAL A 10 -8.22 10.14 7.61
N LEU A 11 -8.23 11.22 6.81
CA LEU A 11 -8.22 12.60 7.32
C LEU A 11 -9.49 13.02 8.09
N PRO A 12 -10.73 12.68 7.66
CA PRO A 12 -11.94 13.07 8.40
C PRO A 12 -12.24 12.22 9.63
N GLU A 13 -11.78 10.96 9.67
CA GLU A 13 -11.92 10.07 10.83
C GLU A 13 -10.92 10.45 11.94
N ILE A 14 -9.72 10.90 11.54
CA ILE A 14 -8.70 11.51 12.40
C ILE A 14 -9.23 12.76 13.12
N ASP A 15 -10.05 13.58 12.47
CA ASP A 15 -10.60 14.82 13.04
C ASP A 15 -11.68 14.56 14.12
N LYS A 16 -12.19 13.32 14.22
CA LYS A 16 -13.17 12.89 15.25
C LYS A 16 -12.53 12.26 16.49
N LEU A 17 -11.24 11.90 16.43
CA LEU A 17 -10.48 11.40 17.58
C LEU A 17 -9.58 12.51 18.12
N HIS A 18 -9.83 12.89 19.37
CA HIS A 18 -9.36 14.12 20.01
C HIS A 18 -7.84 14.20 20.34
N ASP A 19 -6.96 13.40 19.72
CA ASP A 19 -5.52 13.39 20.07
C ASP A 19 -4.59 13.71 18.88
N SER A 20 -4.73 14.93 18.34
CA SER A 20 -3.99 15.46 17.19
C SER A 20 -2.46 15.27 17.22
N LEU A 21 -1.87 15.03 18.40
CA LEU A 21 -0.45 14.73 18.55
C LEU A 21 -0.06 13.35 18.01
N GLY A 22 -0.91 12.33 18.17
CA GLY A 22 -0.66 10.97 17.67
C GLY A 22 -0.55 10.97 16.15
N ILE A 23 -1.45 11.69 15.49
CA ILE A 23 -1.45 11.85 14.03
C ILE A 23 -0.22 12.58 13.52
N VAL A 24 0.08 13.76 14.07
CA VAL A 24 1.22 14.57 13.61
C VAL A 24 2.53 13.83 13.82
N LEU A 25 2.70 13.15 14.96
CA LEU A 25 3.89 12.35 15.23
C LEU A 25 3.96 11.12 14.35
N GLY A 26 2.87 10.35 14.20
CA GLY A 26 2.85 9.17 13.35
C GLY A 26 3.15 9.49 11.90
N PHE A 27 2.44 10.48 11.35
CA PHE A 27 2.64 10.93 9.98
C PHE A 27 4.04 11.53 9.77
N GLY A 28 4.48 12.43 10.67
CA GLY A 28 5.79 13.05 10.60
C GLY A 28 6.93 12.05 10.72
N LEU A 29 6.83 11.10 11.65
CA LEU A 29 7.81 10.03 11.83
C LEU A 29 7.85 9.11 10.59
N GLY A 30 6.68 8.80 10.02
CA GLY A 30 6.57 8.02 8.78
C GLY A 30 7.31 8.68 7.62
N VAL A 31 7.03 9.96 7.35
CA VAL A 31 7.70 10.71 6.29
C VAL A 31 9.21 10.78 6.51
N VAL A 32 9.66 11.15 7.72
CA VAL A 32 11.09 11.28 8.03
C VAL A 32 11.82 9.93 7.89
N LEU A 33 11.22 8.86 8.39
CA LEU A 33 11.84 7.54 8.38
C LEU A 33 11.97 7.01 6.94
N LEU A 34 10.95 7.19 6.11
CA LEU A 34 10.95 6.71 4.73
C LEU A 34 11.92 7.50 3.84
N LEU A 35 11.92 8.83 3.95
CA LEU A 35 12.91 9.68 3.28
C LEU A 35 14.34 9.35 3.74
N GLY A 36 14.53 9.08 5.03
CA GLY A 36 15.82 8.68 5.58
C GLY A 36 16.28 7.31 5.07
N LEU A 37 15.36 6.34 5.00
CA LEU A 37 15.63 5.00 4.49
C LEU A 37 16.01 5.06 3.01
N GLU A 38 15.27 5.79 2.20
CA GLU A 38 15.58 5.99 0.78
C GLU A 38 16.92 6.70 0.59
N GLY A 39 17.20 7.77 1.34
CA GLY A 39 18.50 8.44 1.30
C GLY A 39 19.65 7.51 1.65
N PHE A 40 19.45 6.60 2.61
CA PHE A 40 20.43 5.59 2.99
C PHE A 40 20.61 4.50 1.91
N LEU A 41 19.50 4.00 1.34
CA LEU A 41 19.48 3.01 0.26
C LEU A 41 20.15 3.55 -1.01
N ARG A 42 19.81 4.76 -1.45
CA ARG A 42 20.46 5.43 -2.59
C ARG A 42 21.95 5.63 -2.36
N GLY A 43 22.36 5.91 -1.12
CA GLY A 43 23.77 5.99 -0.74
C GLY A 43 24.51 4.65 -0.83
N TYR A 44 23.80 3.54 -0.57
CA TYR A 44 24.33 2.18 -0.68
C TYR A 44 24.38 1.71 -2.14
N GLU A 45 23.33 1.95 -2.93
CA GLU A 45 23.28 1.62 -4.37
C GLU A 45 24.30 2.41 -5.20
N ALA A 46 24.59 3.67 -4.82
CA ALA A 46 25.67 4.45 -5.44
C ALA A 46 27.07 3.86 -5.20
N ALA A 47 27.24 3.04 -4.14
CA ALA A 47 28.48 2.33 -3.84
C ALA A 47 28.53 0.94 -4.51
N GLU A 48 27.40 0.37 -4.89
CA GLU A 48 27.28 -0.98 -5.46
C GLU A 48 26.80 -0.92 -6.93
N SER A 49 27.72 -0.57 -7.83
CA SER A 49 27.48 -0.53 -9.27
C SER A 49 27.40 -1.94 -9.87
N THR A 50 26.31 -2.68 -9.62
CA THR A 50 25.97 -3.88 -10.39
C THR A 50 24.50 -3.88 -10.76
N PRO A 51 24.12 -3.59 -12.01
CA PRO A 51 22.75 -3.79 -12.47
C PRO A 51 22.53 -5.30 -12.56
N ALA A 52 22.01 -5.90 -11.49
CA ALA A 52 21.55 -7.28 -11.50
C ALA A 52 20.33 -7.35 -12.43
N ARG A 53 20.61 -7.57 -13.71
CA ARG A 53 19.64 -8.00 -14.72
C ARG A 53 19.16 -9.39 -14.30
N GLY A 54 18.23 -9.45 -13.36
CA GLY A 54 17.94 -10.69 -12.62
C GLY A 54 16.48 -10.86 -12.23
N PHE A 55 15.70 -11.43 -13.16
CA PHE A 55 14.46 -12.19 -12.93
C PHE A 55 13.29 -11.48 -12.18
N PRO A 56 12.05 -12.00 -12.25
CA PRO A 56 10.88 -11.43 -11.56
C PRO A 56 10.97 -11.40 -10.02
N THR A 57 12.08 -11.82 -9.42
CA THR A 57 12.27 -11.93 -7.98
C THR A 57 12.25 -10.57 -7.29
N ALA A 58 12.86 -9.54 -7.87
CA ALA A 58 12.84 -8.19 -7.29
C ALA A 58 11.40 -7.64 -7.23
N LEU A 59 10.65 -7.77 -8.33
CA LEU A 59 9.23 -7.38 -8.39
C LEU A 59 8.39 -8.15 -7.37
N VAL A 60 8.56 -9.47 -7.27
CA VAL A 60 7.84 -10.29 -6.28
C VAL A 60 8.16 -9.83 -4.87
N THR A 61 9.44 -9.55 -4.56
CA THR A 61 9.85 -9.12 -3.22
C THR A 61 9.24 -7.79 -2.84
N ILE A 62 9.33 -6.76 -3.70
CA ILE A 62 8.77 -5.43 -3.44
C ILE A 62 7.26 -5.53 -3.19
N VAL A 63 6.55 -6.18 -4.11
CA VAL A 63 5.09 -6.39 -4.00
C VAL A 63 4.71 -7.19 -2.75
N THR A 64 5.52 -8.18 -2.36
CA THR A 64 5.24 -8.97 -1.15
C THR A 64 5.37 -8.13 0.12
N VAL A 65 6.36 -7.24 0.18
CA VAL A 65 6.56 -6.35 1.33
C VAL A 65 5.43 -5.33 1.42
N ASP A 66 5.06 -4.72 0.31
CA ASP A 66 3.95 -3.78 0.21
C ASP A 66 2.63 -4.41 0.71
N VAL A 67 2.26 -5.56 0.13
CA VAL A 67 1.05 -6.29 0.51
C VAL A 67 1.08 -6.80 1.96
N PHE A 68 2.26 -7.08 2.51
CA PHE A 68 2.40 -7.41 3.93
C PHE A 68 2.06 -6.20 4.82
N VAL A 69 2.56 -5.01 4.47
CA VAL A 69 2.26 -3.76 5.17
C VAL A 69 0.78 -3.41 5.04
N ASP A 70 0.19 -3.55 3.86
CA ASP A 70 -1.24 -3.42 3.63
C ASP A 70 -2.06 -4.36 4.52
N GLY A 71 -1.60 -5.61 4.67
CA GLY A 71 -2.18 -6.57 5.60
C GLY A 71 -2.14 -6.06 7.04
N LEU A 72 -1.00 -5.56 7.51
CA LEU A 72 -0.87 -5.00 8.88
C LEU A 72 -1.86 -3.84 9.09
N LEU A 73 -1.97 -2.95 8.12
CA LEU A 73 -2.89 -1.81 8.16
C LEU A 73 -4.35 -2.27 8.16
N MET A 74 -4.71 -3.19 7.26
CA MET A 74 -6.04 -3.83 7.24
C MET A 74 -6.39 -4.44 8.59
N GLY A 75 -5.51 -5.26 9.16
CA GLY A 75 -5.75 -5.91 10.45
C GLY A 75 -5.91 -4.90 11.58
N SER A 76 -5.07 -3.86 11.61
CA SER A 76 -5.13 -2.81 12.64
C SER A 76 -6.36 -1.91 12.52
N SER A 77 -6.88 -1.69 11.31
CA SER A 77 -8.00 -0.78 11.04
C SER A 77 -9.32 -1.21 11.68
N PHE A 78 -9.53 -2.51 11.91
CA PHE A 78 -10.66 -3.02 12.70
C PHE A 78 -10.62 -2.58 14.17
N GLY A 79 -9.45 -2.19 14.69
CA GLY A 79 -9.32 -1.58 16.02
C GLY A 79 -9.84 -0.13 16.09
N ALA A 80 -9.83 0.60 14.97
CA ALA A 80 -10.42 1.95 14.88
C ALA A 80 -11.95 1.90 14.74
N GLY A 81 -12.48 0.81 14.20
CA GLY A 81 -13.90 0.54 14.10
C GLY A 81 -14.25 -0.43 12.98
N GLU A 82 -15.38 -1.11 13.09
CA GLU A 82 -15.83 -2.08 12.09
C GLU A 82 -16.00 -1.47 10.70
N ARG A 83 -16.54 -0.24 10.62
CA ARG A 83 -16.73 0.47 9.35
C ARG A 83 -15.40 0.78 8.67
N VAL A 84 -14.43 1.31 9.41
CA VAL A 84 -13.09 1.62 8.90
C VAL A 84 -12.42 0.33 8.40
N GLY A 85 -12.50 -0.75 9.19
CA GLY A 85 -11.98 -2.06 8.79
C GLY A 85 -12.58 -2.60 7.49
N LEU A 86 -13.91 -2.48 7.32
CA LEU A 86 -14.59 -2.90 6.11
C LEU A 86 -14.20 -2.07 4.89
N LEU A 87 -14.07 -0.74 5.04
CA LEU A 87 -13.65 0.15 3.96
C LEU A 87 -12.23 -0.14 3.49
N VAL A 88 -11.27 -0.25 4.42
CA VAL A 88 -9.87 -0.61 4.12
C VAL A 88 -9.80 -1.98 3.44
N THR A 89 -10.55 -2.96 3.95
CA THR A 89 -10.59 -4.31 3.35
C THR A 89 -11.14 -4.27 1.92
N ALA A 90 -12.20 -3.49 1.66
CA ALA A 90 -12.77 -3.33 0.33
C ALA A 90 -11.78 -2.66 -0.63
N ALA A 91 -11.11 -1.58 -0.19
CA ALA A 91 -10.08 -0.89 -0.96
C ALA A 91 -8.94 -1.82 -1.37
N LEU A 92 -8.37 -2.54 -0.39
CA LEU A 92 -7.27 -3.47 -0.62
C LEU A 92 -7.66 -4.65 -1.51
N THR A 93 -8.91 -5.13 -1.41
CA THR A 93 -9.39 -6.22 -2.28
C THR A 93 -9.34 -5.80 -3.75
N VAL A 94 -9.75 -4.57 -4.07
CA VAL A 94 -9.71 -4.06 -5.44
C VAL A 94 -8.27 -3.83 -5.89
N GLU A 95 -7.43 -3.27 -5.01
CA GLU A 95 -6.01 -3.06 -5.27
C GLU A 95 -5.26 -4.37 -5.59
N LEU A 96 -5.43 -5.39 -4.74
CA LEU A 96 -4.83 -6.71 -4.91
C LEU A 96 -5.29 -7.42 -6.18
N LEU A 97 -6.53 -7.19 -6.62
CA LEU A 97 -7.03 -7.74 -7.88
C LEU A 97 -6.24 -7.17 -9.07
N PHE A 98 -6.07 -5.85 -9.12
CA PHE A 98 -5.32 -5.20 -10.20
C PHE A 98 -3.82 -5.49 -10.13
N LEU A 99 -3.24 -5.49 -8.93
CA LEU A 99 -1.83 -5.79 -8.68
C LEU A 99 -1.50 -7.23 -9.05
N GLY A 100 -2.32 -8.20 -8.61
CA GLY A 100 -2.16 -9.61 -8.93
C GLY A 100 -2.23 -9.88 -10.44
N LEU A 101 -3.19 -9.27 -11.14
CA LEU A 101 -3.32 -9.40 -12.61
C LEU A 101 -2.11 -8.78 -13.33
N SER A 102 -1.69 -7.58 -12.93
CA SER A 102 -0.56 -6.87 -13.56
C SER A 102 0.75 -7.61 -13.34
N MET A 103 0.99 -8.09 -12.13
CA MET A 103 2.16 -8.87 -11.78
C MET A 103 2.19 -10.20 -12.53
N ALA A 104 1.06 -10.94 -12.57
CA ALA A 104 0.98 -12.19 -13.31
C ALA A 104 1.24 -11.96 -14.80
N ALA A 105 0.68 -10.91 -15.40
CA ALA A 105 0.93 -10.54 -16.78
C ALA A 105 2.41 -10.19 -17.04
N ALA A 106 3.04 -9.41 -16.15
CA ALA A 106 4.46 -9.06 -16.24
C ALA A 106 5.36 -10.30 -16.13
N MET A 107 5.06 -11.22 -15.22
CA MET A 107 5.80 -12.47 -15.05
C MET A 107 5.67 -13.37 -16.28
N VAL A 108 4.46 -13.54 -16.83
CA VAL A 108 4.23 -14.34 -18.04
C VAL A 108 4.93 -13.70 -19.25
N GLY A 109 4.82 -12.38 -19.41
CA GLY A 109 5.52 -11.63 -20.46
C GLY A 109 7.04 -11.71 -20.36
N GLY A 110 7.57 -11.83 -19.14
CA GLY A 110 8.99 -12.07 -18.85
C GLY A 110 9.45 -13.53 -18.98
N GLY A 111 8.57 -14.45 -19.41
CA GLY A 111 8.90 -15.86 -19.63
C GLY A 111 8.86 -16.74 -18.38
N ALA A 112 8.24 -16.29 -17.28
CA ALA A 112 8.09 -17.10 -16.08
C ALA A 112 7.18 -18.31 -16.33
N ALA A 113 7.52 -19.45 -15.74
CA ALA A 113 6.68 -20.64 -15.80
C ALA A 113 5.37 -20.43 -15.01
N PRO A 114 4.23 -21.03 -15.43
CA PRO A 114 2.95 -20.88 -14.73
C PRO A 114 3.01 -21.25 -13.24
N ARG A 115 3.80 -22.27 -12.87
CA ARG A 115 4.03 -22.64 -11.47
C ARG A 115 4.67 -21.52 -10.64
N THR A 116 5.58 -20.76 -11.25
CA THR A 116 6.25 -19.63 -10.58
C THR A 116 5.28 -18.49 -10.36
N VAL A 117 4.41 -18.21 -11.34
CA VAL A 117 3.35 -17.18 -11.21
C VAL A 117 2.36 -17.55 -10.11
N VAL A 118 1.90 -18.80 -10.07
CA VAL A 118 1.01 -19.31 -9.02
C VAL A 118 1.68 -19.25 -7.64
N ALA A 119 2.96 -19.65 -7.55
CA ALA A 119 3.71 -19.60 -6.29
C ALA A 119 3.88 -18.16 -5.79
N ALA A 120 4.19 -17.21 -6.68
CA ALA A 120 4.30 -15.80 -6.34
C ALA A 120 2.97 -15.21 -5.87
N THR A 121 1.87 -15.53 -6.57
CA THR A 121 0.53 -15.09 -6.18
C THR A 121 0.14 -15.65 -4.81
N GLY A 122 0.45 -16.93 -4.56
CA GLY A 122 0.23 -17.58 -3.27
C GLY A 122 1.08 -16.96 -2.14
N LEU A 123 2.33 -16.59 -2.43
CA LEU A 123 3.19 -15.90 -1.47
C LEU A 123 2.60 -14.55 -1.06
N ILE A 124 2.12 -13.75 -2.03
CA ILE A 124 1.50 -12.45 -1.78
C ILE A 124 0.22 -12.59 -0.96
N ALA A 125 -0.65 -13.53 -1.32
CA ALA A 125 -1.86 -13.80 -0.55
C ALA A 125 -1.54 -14.24 0.90
N ALA A 126 -0.50 -15.06 1.08
CA ALA A 126 -0.03 -15.46 2.40
C ALA A 126 0.53 -14.27 3.18
N ALA A 127 1.29 -13.38 2.53
CA ALA A 127 1.84 -12.17 3.15
C ALA A 127 0.72 -11.24 3.64
N LEU A 128 -0.31 -11.00 2.82
CA LEU A 128 -1.48 -10.23 3.23
C LEU A 128 -2.16 -10.84 4.46
N ALA A 129 -2.44 -12.15 4.42
CA ALA A 129 -3.12 -12.83 5.51
C ALA A 129 -2.29 -12.80 6.80
N LEU A 130 -0.96 -12.96 6.69
CA LEU A 130 -0.05 -12.89 7.83
C LEU A 130 0.00 -11.47 8.41
N GLY A 131 0.11 -10.46 7.54
CA GLY A 131 0.03 -9.05 7.92
C GLY A 131 -1.30 -8.74 8.61
N GLY A 132 -2.42 -9.16 8.04
CA GLY A 132 -3.77 -9.01 8.61
C GLY A 132 -3.92 -9.63 9.99
N LEU A 133 -3.42 -10.85 10.16
CA LEU A 133 -3.44 -11.54 11.46
C LEU A 133 -2.58 -10.82 12.49
N ILE A 134 -1.37 -10.38 12.13
CA ILE A 134 -0.47 -9.66 13.03
C ILE A 134 -1.07 -8.28 13.38
N GLY A 135 -1.60 -7.57 12.38
CA GLY A 135 -2.32 -6.31 12.52
C GLY A 135 -3.50 -6.43 13.48
N GLY A 136 -4.36 -7.42 13.25
CA GLY A 136 -5.52 -7.67 14.10
C GLY A 136 -5.14 -8.11 15.52
N ALA A 137 -4.16 -9.00 15.67
CA ALA A 137 -3.81 -9.55 16.98
C ALA A 137 -3.03 -8.58 17.87
N PHE A 138 -2.11 -7.79 17.28
CA PHE A 138 -1.18 -6.95 18.05
C PHE A 138 -1.47 -5.46 17.96
N LEU A 139 -2.09 -4.99 16.87
CA LEU A 139 -2.29 -3.56 16.62
C LEU A 139 -3.76 -3.13 16.81
N ALA A 140 -4.75 -4.02 16.62
CA ALA A 140 -6.16 -3.65 16.82
C ALA A 140 -6.57 -3.42 18.29
N GLY A 141 -5.78 -3.92 19.24
CA GLY A 141 -5.97 -3.65 20.67
C GLY A 141 -5.42 -2.30 21.14
N LEU A 142 -4.71 -1.57 20.26
CA LEU A 142 -4.21 -0.23 20.56
C LEU A 142 -5.38 0.75 20.58
N THR A 143 -5.35 1.70 21.51
CA THR A 143 -6.37 2.75 21.63
C THR A 143 -5.73 4.11 21.84
N GLY A 144 -6.45 5.17 21.46
CA GLY A 144 -5.99 6.56 21.55
C GLY A 144 -4.69 6.79 20.78
N PHE A 145 -3.76 7.51 21.42
CA PHE A 145 -2.47 7.92 20.86
C PHE A 145 -1.73 6.84 20.05
N TRP A 146 -1.64 5.61 20.54
CA TRP A 146 -0.85 4.56 19.89
C TRP A 146 -1.48 4.02 18.61
N LEU A 147 -2.81 3.93 18.57
CA LEU A 147 -3.53 3.51 17.38
C LEU A 147 -3.40 4.59 16.29
N GLU A 148 -3.63 5.84 16.68
CA GLU A 148 -3.53 7.00 15.78
C GLU A 148 -2.12 7.16 15.21
N LEU A 149 -1.08 6.94 16.03
CA LEU A 149 0.31 6.97 15.60
C LEU A 149 0.60 5.91 14.54
N VAL A 150 0.17 4.66 14.76
CA VAL A 150 0.37 3.55 13.81
C VAL A 150 -0.39 3.79 12.51
N LEU A 151 -1.67 4.18 12.60
CA LEU A 151 -2.50 4.43 11.42
C LEU A 151 -1.96 5.60 10.59
N SER A 152 -1.54 6.68 11.24
CA SER A 152 -1.00 7.86 10.57
C SER A 152 0.39 7.63 9.99
N PHE A 153 1.21 6.81 10.66
CA PHE A 153 2.48 6.32 10.12
C PHE A 153 2.26 5.47 8.87
N GLY A 154 1.31 4.53 8.92
CA GLY A 154 0.92 3.71 7.77
C GLY A 154 0.41 4.54 6.59
N ALA A 155 -0.44 5.52 6.86
CA ALA A 155 -0.94 6.46 5.86
C ALA A 155 0.19 7.27 5.20
N ALA A 156 1.15 7.78 6.00
CA ALA A 156 2.34 8.44 5.47
C ALA A 156 3.17 7.50 4.58
N ALA A 157 3.28 6.22 4.98
CA ALA A 157 4.02 5.22 4.21
C ALA A 157 3.40 4.93 2.85
N LEU A 158 2.08 4.68 2.82
CA LEU A 158 1.36 4.48 1.57
C LEU A 158 1.42 5.72 0.66
N LEU A 159 1.28 6.92 1.23
CA LEU A 159 1.37 8.17 0.46
C LEU A 159 2.76 8.34 -0.17
N TYR A 160 3.80 8.12 0.62
CA TYR A 160 5.18 8.20 0.16
C TYR A 160 5.46 7.19 -0.96
N LEU A 161 5.02 5.93 -0.80
CA LEU A 161 5.21 4.89 -1.80
C LEU A 161 4.52 5.25 -3.13
N VAL A 162 3.30 5.79 -3.09
CA VAL A 162 2.63 6.27 -4.31
C VAL A 162 3.38 7.44 -4.95
N VAL A 163 3.91 8.36 -4.16
CA VAL A 163 4.59 9.55 -4.68
C VAL A 163 5.97 9.23 -5.26
N GLU A 164 6.81 8.47 -4.54
CA GLU A 164 8.18 8.18 -4.99
C GLU A 164 8.22 7.02 -5.99
N GLU A 165 7.49 5.91 -5.77
CA GLU A 165 7.56 4.79 -6.72
C GLU A 165 6.62 4.98 -7.92
N LEU A 166 5.32 5.23 -7.68
CA LEU A 166 4.35 5.20 -8.77
C LEU A 166 4.41 6.45 -9.67
N LEU A 167 4.56 7.66 -9.13
CA LEU A 167 4.63 8.87 -9.96
C LEU A 167 5.94 8.97 -10.74
N THR A 168 7.05 8.49 -10.16
CA THR A 168 8.36 8.48 -10.82
C THR A 168 8.40 7.45 -11.95
N GLU A 169 7.86 6.25 -11.74
CA GLU A 169 7.80 5.22 -12.77
C GLU A 169 6.75 5.56 -13.85
N ALA A 170 5.63 6.18 -13.49
CA ALA A 170 4.63 6.67 -14.45
C ALA A 170 5.23 7.72 -15.42
N HIS A 171 6.16 8.56 -14.95
CA HIS A 171 6.87 9.50 -15.82
C HIS A 171 7.86 8.85 -16.81
N ARG A 172 8.22 7.57 -16.61
CA ARG A 172 9.10 6.83 -17.54
C ARG A 172 8.32 6.13 -18.66
N VAL A 173 7.02 5.90 -18.50
CA VAL A 173 6.17 5.24 -19.49
C VAL A 173 5.41 6.30 -20.29
N ALA A 174 5.36 6.17 -21.62
CA ALA A 174 4.58 7.08 -22.45
C ALA A 174 3.10 6.99 -22.09
N GLU A 175 2.55 8.02 -21.46
CA GLU A 175 1.15 8.06 -21.07
C GLU A 175 0.25 7.97 -22.31
N THR A 176 -0.68 7.02 -22.29
CA THR A 176 -1.77 6.97 -23.28
C THR A 176 -3.05 7.47 -22.62
N PRO A 177 -3.89 8.26 -23.31
CA PRO A 177 -5.14 8.79 -22.76
C PRO A 177 -6.07 7.71 -22.18
N LEU A 178 -5.98 6.48 -22.69
CA LEU A 178 -6.72 5.32 -22.23
C LEU A 178 -6.26 4.82 -20.85
N LEU A 179 -4.94 4.84 -20.59
CA LEU A 179 -4.37 4.45 -19.29
C LEU A 179 -4.80 5.45 -18.21
N THR A 180 -4.66 6.75 -18.50
CA THR A 180 -5.11 7.83 -17.62
C THR A 180 -6.62 7.74 -17.37
N ALA A 181 -7.43 7.51 -18.41
CA ALA A 181 -8.88 7.34 -18.25
C ALA A 181 -9.24 6.13 -17.38
N SER A 182 -8.53 5.00 -17.52
CA SER A 182 -8.79 3.81 -16.71
C SER A 182 -8.53 4.04 -15.21
N PHE A 183 -7.50 4.83 -14.87
CA PHE A 183 -7.24 5.28 -13.51
C PHE A 183 -8.41 6.12 -12.97
N PHE A 184 -8.86 7.13 -13.72
CA PHE A 184 -9.99 7.97 -13.32
C PHE A 184 -11.31 7.20 -13.20
N VAL A 185 -11.53 6.20 -14.04
CA VAL A 185 -12.70 5.32 -13.96
C VAL A 185 -12.63 4.45 -12.70
N GLY A 186 -11.48 3.86 -12.38
CA GLY A 186 -11.28 3.12 -11.14
C GLY A 186 -11.49 3.99 -9.90
N PHE A 187 -10.96 5.21 -9.93
CA PHE A 187 -11.17 6.20 -8.88
C PHE A 187 -12.66 6.57 -8.71
N LEU A 188 -13.33 6.91 -9.80
CA LEU A 188 -14.75 7.26 -9.80
C LEU A 188 -15.62 6.09 -9.34
N ALA A 189 -15.29 4.85 -9.73
CA ALA A 189 -16.03 3.67 -9.29
C ALA A 189 -15.90 3.44 -7.78
N PHE A 190 -14.70 3.61 -7.21
CA PHE A 190 -14.49 3.51 -5.76
C PHE A 190 -15.22 4.64 -5.01
N TYR A 191 -15.12 5.87 -5.49
CA TYR A 191 -15.83 7.02 -4.91
C TYR A 191 -17.35 6.86 -4.95
N LEU A 192 -17.90 6.33 -6.05
CA LEU A 192 -19.33 6.05 -6.15
C LEU A 192 -19.74 4.91 -5.20
N PHE A 193 -18.92 3.88 -5.05
CA PHE A 193 -19.17 2.81 -4.07
C PHE A 193 -19.25 3.38 -2.66
N GLU A 194 -18.29 4.23 -2.28
CA GLU A 194 -18.30 4.93 -0.99
C GLU A 194 -19.56 5.78 -0.81
N LEU A 195 -19.89 6.61 -1.81
CA LEU A 195 -21.05 7.53 -1.75
C LEU A 195 -22.39 6.81 -1.58
N PHE A 196 -22.53 5.60 -2.14
CA PHE A 196 -23.77 4.80 -2.06
C PHE A 196 -23.76 3.75 -0.95
N ALA A 197 -22.60 3.40 -0.38
CA ALA A 197 -22.46 2.46 0.72
C ALA A 197 -22.42 3.14 2.12
N ALA A 198 -22.24 4.47 2.16
CA ALA A 198 -22.33 5.32 3.36
C ALA A 198 -23.78 5.77 3.66
#